data_AF-A0A265N6V0-F1
#
_entry.id   AF-A0A265N6V0-F1
#
_cell.length_a   1.000
_cell.length_b   1.000
_cell.length_c   1.000
_cell.angle_alpha   90.00
_cell.angle_beta   90.00
_cell.angle_gamma   90.00
#
_symmetry.space_group_name_H-M   'P 1'
#
loop_
_entity.id
_entity.type
_entity.pdbx_description
1 polymer ?
#
loop_
_entity_poly.entity_id
_entity_poly.type
_entity_poly.pdbx_seq_one_letter_code
_entity_poly.pdbx_strand_id
1 'polypeptide(L)'
;MNKQFIFPILLFVFLLSACTSEDELSGQTFDVAYIPGPVSQEDFDNPNRYDSIMTLEFLDGKVITNSIDYKKGTYELIDDELIVHFESDNEYLKIEFKVNESDKDFSKYSATIHNAEYEITDTEQISRFKNLTNRLIKDMPIEFLREESL
;
A
#
# COMPACT_ATOMS: atom_id res chain seq x y z
N MET A 1 24.00 -19.70 -64.69
CA MET A 1 23.53 -18.50 -63.96
C MET A 1 22.43 -18.96 -63.04
N ASN A 2 22.74 -19.40 -61.81
CA ASN A 2 22.99 -18.57 -60.61
C ASN A 2 21.71 -17.77 -60.30
N LYS A 3 21.04 -17.90 -59.14
CA LYS A 3 21.61 -17.87 -57.78
C LYS A 3 20.68 -18.61 -56.81
N GLN A 4 21.29 -19.38 -55.91
CA GLN A 4 20.68 -19.80 -54.66
C GLN A 4 20.38 -18.55 -53.82
N PHE A 5 19.14 -18.38 -53.37
CA PHE A 5 18.82 -17.49 -52.26
C PHE A 5 18.66 -18.34 -51.02
N ILE A 6 19.70 -18.36 -50.20
CA ILE A 6 19.65 -18.81 -48.81
C ILE A 6 18.92 -17.69 -48.05
N PHE A 7 17.73 -17.98 -47.52
CA PHE A 7 17.08 -17.10 -46.56
C PHE A 7 17.27 -17.67 -45.15
N PRO A 8 17.81 -16.89 -44.19
CA PRO A 8 18.27 -17.41 -42.92
C PRO A 8 17.10 -17.73 -41.99
N ILE A 9 17.27 -18.84 -41.27
CA ILE A 9 16.54 -19.20 -40.06
C ILE A 9 16.72 -18.07 -39.04
N LEU A 10 15.67 -17.30 -38.80
CA LEU A 10 15.58 -16.43 -37.64
C LEU A 10 14.14 -16.41 -37.15
N LEU A 11 13.62 -17.60 -36.82
CA LEU A 11 12.37 -17.66 -36.07
C LEU A 11 12.74 -17.37 -34.61
N PHE A 12 12.64 -16.07 -34.32
CA PHE A 12 12.59 -15.48 -32.99
C PHE A 12 11.97 -16.49 -32.01
N VAL A 13 12.77 -16.93 -31.05
CA VAL A 13 12.26 -17.46 -29.80
C VAL A 13 11.52 -16.28 -29.18
N PHE A 14 10.20 -16.22 -29.38
CA PHE A 14 9.32 -15.46 -28.51
C PHE A 14 9.42 -16.12 -27.13
N LEU A 15 10.47 -15.76 -26.40
CA LEU A 15 10.43 -15.73 -24.95
C LEU A 15 9.39 -14.66 -24.64
N LEU A 16 8.12 -15.06 -24.66
CA LEU A 16 7.11 -14.38 -23.89
C LEU A 16 7.60 -14.48 -22.45
N SER A 17 8.38 -13.48 -22.03
CA SER A 17 8.40 -13.06 -20.65
C SER A 17 6.94 -13.05 -20.24
N ALA A 18 6.54 -14.01 -19.40
CA ALA A 18 5.36 -13.84 -18.61
C ALA A 18 5.61 -12.53 -17.87
N CYS A 19 5.00 -11.44 -18.35
CA CYS A 19 4.91 -10.20 -17.60
C CYS A 19 4.29 -10.63 -16.28
N THR A 20 5.10 -10.65 -15.23
CA THR A 20 4.59 -10.53 -13.88
C THR A 20 3.78 -9.25 -13.93
N SER A 21 2.44 -9.38 -13.90
CA SER A 21 1.57 -8.23 -13.74
C SER A 21 1.77 -7.75 -12.30
N GLU A 22 2.88 -7.05 -12.07
CA GLU A 22 3.08 -6.29 -10.85
C GLU A 22 1.90 -5.32 -10.76
N ASP A 23 1.20 -5.35 -9.63
CA ASP A 23 0.13 -4.41 -9.40
C ASP A 23 0.71 -3.00 -9.26
N GLU A 24 -0.16 -2.01 -9.42
CA GLU A 24 0.23 -0.60 -9.45
C GLU A 24 0.72 -0.03 -8.11
N LEU A 25 0.81 -0.85 -7.05
CA LEU A 25 1.39 -0.47 -5.78
C LEU A 25 2.82 -0.99 -5.64
N SER A 26 3.18 -2.09 -6.31
CA SER A 26 4.52 -2.69 -6.23
C SER A 26 5.62 -1.66 -6.49
N GLY A 27 6.62 -1.63 -5.60
CA GLY A 27 7.77 -0.72 -5.65
C GLY A 27 7.49 0.70 -5.13
N GLN A 28 6.32 0.97 -4.55
CA GLN A 28 5.99 2.29 -4.00
C GLN A 28 5.96 2.30 -2.47
N THR A 29 6.30 3.46 -1.93
CA THR A 29 6.23 3.75 -0.49
C THR A 29 5.29 4.92 -0.27
N PHE A 30 4.40 4.76 0.70
CA PHE A 30 3.43 5.79 1.06
C PHE A 30 3.39 6.02 2.57
N ASP A 31 3.28 7.27 2.95
CA ASP A 31 2.81 7.65 4.28
C ASP A 31 1.28 7.67 4.26
N VAL A 32 0.67 6.81 5.08
CA VAL A 32 -0.77 6.78 5.31
C VAL A 32 -1.09 7.82 6.37
N ALA A 33 -1.75 8.91 6.00
CA ALA A 33 -1.88 10.08 6.87
C ALA A 33 -3.31 10.65 6.93
N TYR A 34 -3.61 11.39 8.00
CA TYR A 34 -4.91 12.02 8.23
C TYR A 34 -4.72 13.45 8.78
N ILE A 35 -5.75 14.29 8.69
CA ILE A 35 -5.73 15.62 9.32
C ILE A 35 -6.25 15.52 10.76
N PRO A 36 -5.45 15.89 11.78
CA PRO A 36 -5.89 15.84 13.17
C PRO A 36 -6.77 17.05 13.55
N GLY A 37 -7.78 16.80 14.38
CA GLY A 37 -8.55 17.85 15.04
C GLY A 37 -9.59 18.56 14.15
N PRO A 38 -10.04 19.77 14.54
CA PRO A 38 -10.99 20.52 13.74
C PRO A 38 -10.36 20.96 12.42
N VAL A 39 -11.07 20.70 11.31
CA VAL A 39 -10.57 20.86 9.94
C VAL A 39 -11.27 22.04 9.27
N SER A 40 -10.49 22.92 8.66
CA SER A 40 -10.96 23.97 7.74
C SER A 40 -10.70 23.56 6.29
N GLN A 41 -11.32 24.26 5.33
CA GLN A 41 -11.09 23.96 3.91
C GLN A 41 -9.62 24.13 3.51
N GLU A 42 -8.93 25.13 4.07
CA GLU A 42 -7.51 25.40 3.80
C GLU A 42 -6.59 24.28 4.32
N ASP A 43 -7.05 23.48 5.29
CA ASP A 43 -6.27 22.37 5.81
C ASP A 43 -6.23 21.19 4.84
N PHE A 44 -7.27 20.98 4.04
CA PHE A 44 -7.36 19.85 3.10
C PHE A 44 -6.30 19.90 2.01
N ASP A 45 -5.95 21.10 1.56
CA ASP A 45 -5.00 21.30 0.45
C ASP A 45 -3.58 21.62 0.97
N ASN A 46 -3.33 21.47 2.27
CA ASN A 46 -2.02 21.72 2.88
C ASN A 46 -1.37 20.42 3.36
N PRO A 47 -0.33 19.91 2.68
CA PRO A 47 0.32 18.65 3.06
C PRO A 47 0.90 18.66 4.48
N ASN A 48 1.26 19.84 5.02
CA ASN A 48 1.82 19.97 6.38
C ASN A 48 0.77 19.80 7.48
N ARG A 49 -0.51 19.65 7.13
CA ARG A 49 -1.59 19.41 8.10
C ARG A 49 -1.87 17.92 8.30
N TYR A 50 -1.21 17.06 7.54
CA TYR A 50 -1.39 15.62 7.63
C TYR A 50 -0.41 15.00 8.62
N ASP A 51 -0.93 14.25 9.57
CA ASP A 51 -0.19 13.45 10.53
C ASP A 51 -0.12 11.99 10.04
N SER A 52 1.09 11.44 9.95
CA SER A 52 1.30 10.05 9.53
C SER A 52 0.79 9.06 10.59
N ILE A 53 -0.03 8.11 10.14
CA ILE A 53 -0.46 6.94 10.91
C ILE A 53 0.65 5.91 10.90
N MET A 54 1.11 5.56 9.69
CA MET A 54 2.15 4.60 9.40
C MET A 54 2.68 4.82 7.99
N THR A 55 3.87 4.30 7.73
CA THR A 55 4.45 4.21 6.38
C THR A 55 4.27 2.79 5.89
N LEU A 56 3.89 2.63 4.62
CA LEU A 56 3.69 1.38 3.93
C LEU A 56 4.60 1.31 2.71
N GLU A 57 5.51 0.35 2.68
CA GLU A 57 6.37 0.05 1.53
C GLU A 57 5.86 -1.23 0.86
N PHE A 58 5.40 -1.10 -0.39
CA PHE A 58 4.85 -2.16 -1.19
C PHE A 58 5.95 -2.82 -2.02
N LEU A 59 6.20 -4.09 -1.75
CA LEU A 59 7.24 -4.90 -2.36
C LEU A 59 6.65 -5.87 -3.38
N ASP A 60 7.52 -6.40 -4.24
CA ASP A 60 7.14 -7.41 -5.23
C ASP A 60 6.52 -8.65 -4.58
N GLY A 61 5.56 -9.24 -5.28
CA GLY A 61 4.89 -10.47 -4.84
C GLY A 61 3.86 -10.25 -3.73
N LYS A 62 3.19 -9.09 -3.69
CA LYS A 62 2.13 -8.75 -2.74
C LYS A 62 2.56 -8.69 -1.28
N VAL A 63 3.83 -8.31 -1.06
CA VAL A 63 4.42 -8.17 0.27
C VAL A 63 4.45 -6.69 0.64
N ILE A 64 4.25 -6.38 1.92
CA ILE A 64 4.32 -5.01 2.42
C ILE A 64 5.17 -4.94 3.67
N THR A 65 5.91 -3.86 3.87
CA THR A 65 6.61 -3.53 5.12
C THR A 65 5.98 -2.27 5.72
N ASN A 66 6.00 -2.17 7.06
CA ASN A 66 5.38 -1.05 7.77
C ASN A 66 6.35 -0.40 8.78
N SER A 67 6.18 0.88 9.07
CA SER A 67 7.04 1.60 10.03
C SER A 67 6.71 1.36 11.51
N ILE A 68 5.66 0.60 11.84
CA ILE A 68 5.22 0.32 13.21
C ILE A 68 6.09 -0.74 13.86
N ASP A 69 6.41 -1.81 13.11
CA ASP A 69 7.24 -2.89 13.62
C ASP A 69 8.31 -3.39 12.64
N TYR A 70 8.39 -2.82 11.43
CA TYR A 70 9.30 -3.19 10.35
C TYR A 70 9.21 -4.66 9.93
N LYS A 71 8.10 -5.33 10.26
CA LYS A 71 7.83 -6.69 9.80
C LYS A 71 7.09 -6.68 8.47
N LYS A 72 7.17 -7.82 7.81
CA LYS A 72 6.45 -8.08 6.57
C LYS A 72 5.00 -8.40 6.88
N GLY A 73 4.11 -7.86 6.08
CA GLY A 73 2.73 -8.26 5.91
C GLY A 73 2.47 -8.64 4.45
N THR A 74 1.20 -8.79 4.12
CA THR A 74 0.72 -8.98 2.75
C THR A 74 -0.33 -7.93 2.41
N TYR A 75 -0.54 -7.69 1.13
CA TYR A 75 -1.64 -6.85 0.67
C TYR A 75 -2.38 -7.45 -0.52
N GLU A 76 -3.63 -7.05 -0.67
CA GLU A 76 -4.44 -7.32 -1.85
C GLU A 76 -5.14 -6.04 -2.27
N LEU A 77 -5.02 -5.69 -3.55
CA LEU A 77 -5.80 -4.63 -4.18
C LEU A 77 -6.77 -5.29 -5.16
N ILE A 78 -8.07 -5.18 -4.88
CA ILE A 78 -9.13 -5.71 -5.73
C ILE A 78 -10.13 -4.58 -5.95
N ASP A 79 -10.29 -4.18 -7.21
CA ASP A 79 -11.03 -2.98 -7.59
C ASP A 79 -10.54 -1.76 -6.77
N ASP A 80 -11.43 -1.14 -6.00
CA ASP A 80 -11.16 0.04 -5.17
C ASP A 80 -10.98 -0.33 -3.68
N GLU A 81 -10.62 -1.58 -3.37
CA GLU A 81 -10.44 -2.07 -2.00
C GLU A 81 -9.01 -2.57 -1.79
N LEU A 82 -8.30 -1.90 -0.90
CA LEU A 82 -6.96 -2.29 -0.46
C LEU A 82 -7.08 -2.96 0.91
N ILE A 83 -6.68 -4.21 0.97
CA ILE A 83 -6.64 -5.00 2.20
C ILE A 83 -5.19 -5.22 2.58
N VAL A 84 -4.81 -4.82 3.79
CA VAL A 84 -3.47 -4.99 4.33
C VAL A 84 -3.54 -5.92 5.54
N HIS A 85 -2.70 -6.94 5.55
CA HIS A 85 -2.60 -7.92 6.63
C HIS A 85 -1.21 -7.90 7.25
N PHE A 86 -1.16 -7.76 8.57
CA PHE A 86 0.03 -7.96 9.37
C PHE A 86 -0.19 -9.12 10.34
N GLU A 87 0.78 -10.02 10.39
CA GLU A 87 0.75 -11.18 11.26
C GLU A 87 2.11 -11.33 11.95
N SER A 88 2.06 -11.64 13.24
CA SER A 88 3.20 -12.09 14.01
C SER A 88 2.79 -13.28 14.87
N ASP A 89 3.76 -13.89 15.56
CA ASP A 89 3.54 -15.11 16.35
C ASP A 89 2.33 -15.04 17.30
N ASN A 90 1.99 -13.85 17.84
CA ASN A 90 0.96 -13.70 18.87
C ASN A 90 -0.10 -12.63 18.57
N GLU A 91 0.04 -11.85 17.50
CA GLU A 91 -0.91 -10.78 17.16
C GLU A 91 -1.12 -10.67 15.65
N TYR A 92 -2.35 -10.31 15.29
CA TYR A 92 -2.81 -10.10 13.92
C TYR A 92 -3.50 -8.74 13.81
N LEU A 93 -3.31 -8.08 12.67
CA LEU A 93 -4.03 -6.88 12.27
C LEU A 93 -4.39 -6.95 10.79
N LYS A 94 -5.68 -6.80 10.48
CA LYS A 94 -6.19 -6.55 9.15
C LYS A 94 -6.77 -5.15 9.07
N ILE A 95 -6.42 -4.44 8.00
CA ILE A 95 -6.95 -3.12 7.71
C ILE A 95 -7.55 -3.16 6.31
N GLU A 96 -8.79 -2.72 6.18
CA GLU A 96 -9.51 -2.62 4.92
C GLU A 96 -9.68 -1.14 4.59
N PHE A 97 -9.16 -0.71 3.45
CA PHE A 97 -9.28 0.64 2.94
C PHE A 97 -10.16 0.65 1.70
N LYS A 98 -11.09 1.60 1.63
CA LYS A 98 -11.73 1.96 0.36
C LYS A 98 -10.93 3.06 -0.30
N VAL A 99 -10.30 2.76 -1.44
CA VAL A 99 -9.31 3.61 -2.09
C VAL A 99 -9.91 4.27 -3.33
N ASN A 100 -9.53 5.51 -3.61
CA ASN A 100 -9.83 6.23 -4.84
C ASN A 100 -8.58 6.99 -5.29
N GLU A 101 -8.53 7.42 -6.54
CA GLU A 101 -7.57 8.45 -6.96
C GLU A 101 -7.73 9.70 -6.09
N SER A 102 -6.63 10.35 -5.72
CA SER A 102 -6.70 11.60 -4.96
C SER A 102 -6.87 12.79 -5.90
N ASP A 103 -7.74 13.73 -5.53
CA ASP A 103 -7.85 15.04 -6.19
C ASP A 103 -6.70 16.00 -5.83
N LYS A 104 -5.74 15.56 -4.99
CA LYS A 104 -4.67 16.39 -4.44
C LYS A 104 -3.33 16.09 -5.13
N ASP A 105 -2.61 17.12 -5.54
CA ASP A 105 -1.32 16.98 -6.24
C ASP A 105 -0.23 16.26 -5.41
N PHE A 106 -0.31 16.33 -4.07
CA PHE A 106 0.66 15.76 -3.15
C PHE A 106 0.31 14.33 -2.65
N SER A 107 -0.82 13.78 -3.08
CA SER A 107 -1.28 12.44 -2.71
C SER A 107 -1.55 11.62 -3.95
N LYS A 108 -1.23 10.32 -3.93
CA LYS A 108 -1.58 9.44 -5.05
C LYS A 108 -3.01 8.92 -4.90
N TYR A 109 -3.35 8.51 -3.68
CA TYR A 109 -4.65 7.92 -3.38
C TYR A 109 -5.29 8.58 -2.18
N SER A 110 -6.58 8.84 -2.30
CA SER A 110 -7.43 9.14 -1.15
C SER A 110 -8.11 7.85 -0.70
N ALA A 111 -8.36 7.70 0.59
CA ALA A 111 -9.08 6.53 1.07
C ALA A 111 -9.88 6.80 2.33
N THR A 112 -10.77 5.86 2.65
CA THR A 112 -11.42 5.77 3.95
C THR A 112 -11.12 4.42 4.59
N ILE A 113 -10.89 4.43 5.90
CA ILE A 113 -10.74 3.18 6.66
C ILE A 113 -12.11 2.52 6.77
N HIS A 114 -12.31 1.40 6.07
CA HIS A 114 -13.56 0.66 6.08
C HIS A 114 -13.70 -0.19 7.36
N ASN A 115 -12.62 -0.90 7.71
CA ASN A 115 -12.56 -1.79 8.86
C ASN A 115 -11.12 -1.95 9.36
N ALA A 116 -10.97 -2.25 10.65
CA ALA A 116 -9.71 -2.65 11.25
C ALA A 116 -9.99 -3.76 12.27
N GLU A 117 -9.50 -4.96 11.99
CA GLU A 117 -9.67 -6.14 12.84
C GLU A 117 -8.34 -6.48 13.50
N TYR A 118 -8.34 -6.60 14.82
CA TYR A 118 -7.15 -6.89 15.61
C TYR A 118 -7.43 -8.02 16.59
N GLU A 119 -6.53 -9.01 16.60
CA GLU A 119 -6.58 -10.12 17.55
C GLU A 119 -5.20 -10.33 18.18
N ILE A 120 -5.21 -10.79 19.43
CA ILE A 120 -4.01 -11.19 20.18
C ILE A 120 -4.28 -12.47 20.94
N THR A 121 -3.36 -13.42 20.84
CA THR A 121 -3.47 -14.73 21.50
C THR A 121 -2.83 -14.74 22.88
N ASP A 122 -1.80 -13.91 23.09
CA ASP A 122 -1.13 -13.73 24.39
C ASP A 122 -1.36 -12.31 24.93
N THR A 123 -2.37 -12.15 25.77
CA THR A 123 -2.75 -10.86 26.34
C THR A 123 -1.77 -10.30 27.38
N GLU A 124 -0.79 -11.10 27.84
CA GLU A 124 0.24 -10.64 28.78
C GLU A 124 1.38 -9.90 28.07
N GLN A 125 1.51 -10.06 26.75
CA GLN A 125 2.51 -9.35 25.95
C GLN A 125 2.07 -7.94 25.55
N ILE A 126 3.06 -7.03 25.44
CA ILE A 126 2.82 -5.69 24.91
C ILE A 126 2.57 -5.80 23.41
N SER A 127 1.32 -5.55 23.00
CA SER A 127 0.94 -5.48 21.59
C SER A 127 1.47 -4.23 20.91
N ARG A 128 2.03 -4.40 19.71
CA ARG A 128 2.44 -3.29 18.84
C ARG A 128 1.25 -2.76 18.05
N PHE A 129 0.36 -3.63 17.62
CA PHE A 129 -0.80 -3.26 16.79
C PHE A 129 -1.96 -2.67 17.59
N LYS A 130 -2.11 -2.98 18.88
CA LYS A 130 -3.20 -2.45 19.72
C LYS A 130 -3.25 -0.92 19.73
N ASN A 131 -2.09 -0.26 19.81
CA ASN A 131 -2.02 1.20 19.78
C ASN A 131 -2.37 1.76 18.40
N LEU A 132 -1.96 1.06 17.33
CA LEU A 132 -2.31 1.41 15.97
C LEU A 132 -3.81 1.29 15.72
N THR A 133 -4.44 0.20 16.13
CA THR A 133 -5.90 -0.02 15.95
C THR A 133 -6.73 1.10 16.56
N ASN A 134 -6.31 1.68 17.69
CA ASN A 134 -6.99 2.83 18.29
C ASN A 134 -6.94 4.10 17.42
N ARG A 135 -6.01 4.19 16.47
CA ARG A 135 -5.89 5.29 15.50
C ARG A 135 -6.63 4.97 14.19
N LEU A 136 -6.97 3.71 13.94
CA LEU A 136 -7.68 3.26 12.74
C LEU A 136 -9.19 3.35 12.93
N ILE A 137 -9.71 4.58 12.91
CA ILE A 137 -11.13 4.85 13.14
C ILE A 137 -11.90 4.60 11.85
N LYS A 138 -12.99 3.82 11.94
CA LYS A 138 -13.89 3.59 10.81
C LYS A 138 -14.39 4.90 10.20
N ASP A 139 -14.46 4.92 8.87
CA ASP A 139 -14.85 6.06 8.03
C ASP A 139 -13.91 7.28 8.14
N MET A 140 -12.75 7.14 8.79
CA MET A 140 -11.73 8.20 8.81
C MET A 140 -11.16 8.40 7.40
N PRO A 141 -11.21 9.64 6.87
CA PRO A 141 -10.55 9.96 5.61
C PRO A 141 -9.03 10.01 5.83
N ILE A 142 -8.32 9.40 4.90
CA ILE A 142 -6.86 9.34 4.88
C ILE A 142 -6.34 9.61 3.47
N GLU A 143 -5.06 9.94 3.38
CA GLU A 143 -4.32 10.09 2.13
C GLU A 143 -3.08 9.20 2.13
N PHE A 144 -2.73 8.67 0.97
CA PHE A 144 -1.48 7.96 0.70
C PHE A 144 -0.49 8.96 0.09
N LEU A 145 0.24 9.64 0.97
CA LEU A 145 1.24 10.64 0.62
C LEU A 145 2.47 9.92 0.07
N ARG A 146 3.00 10.36 -1.08
CA ARG A 146 4.26 9.82 -1.58
C ARG A 146 5.39 10.29 -0.68
N GLU A 147 6.24 9.37 -0.25
CA GLU A 147 7.51 9.75 0.37
C GLU A 147 8.37 10.38 -0.74
N GLU A 148 8.52 11.72 -0.73
CA GLU A 148 9.45 12.37 -1.64
C GLU A 148 10.85 11.84 -1.33
N SER A 149 11.48 11.20 -2.32
CA SER A 149 12.84 10.72 -2.23
C SER A 149 13.74 11.94 -1.96
N LEU A 150 14.23 12.08 -0.73
CA LEU A 150 15.25 13.09 -0.38
C LEU A 150 16.55 12.88 -1.18
#